data_AF-A0A819JZ47-F1
#
_entry.id   AF-A0A819JZ47-F1
#
_cell.length_a   1.000
_cell.length_b   1.000
_cell.length_c   1.000
_cell.angle_alpha   90.00
_cell.angle_beta   90.00
_cell.angle_gamma   90.00
#
_symmetry.space_group_name_H-M   'P 1'
#
loop_
_entity.id
_entity.type
_entity.pdbx_description
1 polymer ?
#
loop_
_entity_poly.entity_id
_entity_poly.type
_entity_poly.pdbx_seq_one_letter_code
_entity_poly.pdbx_strand_id
1 'polypeptide(L)'
;DQQTQKTQTFDNNGFDPMWNETFEFRIRFPQMCLIYFSVLDYDMMSGDDRIAYYSAPVTMIQPGYRHIYLRANNNDETHSTLFVNIDIRNDNSVNDINDHHIDRTRL
;
A
#
# COMPACT_ATOMS: atom_id res chain seq x y z
N ASP A 1 2.92 -12.76 4.84
CA ASP A 1 2.65 -12.01 3.60
C ASP A 1 3.65 -10.87 3.42
N GLN A 2 4.94 -11.18 3.37
CA GLN A 2 6.00 -10.16 3.26
C GLN A 2 6.31 -9.90 1.79
N GLN A 3 5.99 -8.70 1.32
CA GLN A 3 6.23 -8.22 -0.05
C GLN A 3 6.70 -6.77 0.02
N THR A 4 7.71 -6.41 -0.78
CA THR A 4 8.24 -5.06 -0.88
C THR A 4 8.32 -4.68 -2.35
N GLN A 5 7.87 -3.48 -2.68
CA GLN A 5 7.99 -2.86 -4.00
C GLN A 5 8.55 -1.46 -3.82
N LYS A 6 9.31 -0.97 -4.80
CA LYS A 6 9.95 0.36 -4.78
C LYS A 6 9.69 1.03 -6.12
N THR A 7 9.37 2.31 -6.08
CA THR A 7 9.24 3.15 -7.27
C THR A 7 10.62 3.47 -7.87
N GLN A 8 10.62 4.04 -9.07
CA GLN A 8 11.81 4.67 -9.63
C GLN A 8 12.24 5.88 -8.79
N THR A 9 13.53 6.17 -8.85
CA THR A 9 14.14 7.36 -8.25
C THR A 9 14.14 8.49 -9.28
N PHE A 10 13.82 9.72 -8.84
CA PHE A 10 13.98 10.93 -9.63
C PHE A 10 15.00 11.86 -8.97
N ASP A 11 16.00 12.29 -9.72
CA ASP A 11 16.99 13.23 -9.21
C ASP A 11 16.39 14.64 -9.06
N ASN A 12 16.66 15.26 -7.91
CA ASN A 12 16.36 16.68 -7.64
C ASN A 12 14.87 17.08 -7.76
N ASN A 13 13.94 16.19 -7.39
CA ASN A 13 12.50 16.51 -7.36
C ASN A 13 11.83 16.13 -6.03
N GLY A 14 12.21 16.83 -4.94
CA GLY A 14 11.64 16.60 -3.60
C GLY A 14 10.34 17.36 -3.30
N PHE A 15 9.92 18.31 -4.15
CA PHE A 15 8.76 19.18 -3.87
C PHE A 15 7.44 18.58 -4.37
N ASP A 16 7.44 18.05 -5.59
CA ASP A 16 6.26 17.39 -6.19
C ASP A 16 6.69 16.21 -7.11
N PRO A 17 7.24 15.14 -6.52
CA PRO A 17 7.57 13.93 -7.26
C PRO A 17 6.30 13.23 -7.76
N MET A 18 6.29 12.89 -9.05
CA MET A 18 5.23 12.12 -9.68
C MET A 18 5.77 10.79 -10.19
N TRP A 19 5.40 9.69 -9.53
CA TRP A 19 5.79 8.34 -9.95
C TRP A 19 4.80 7.73 -10.95
N ASN A 20 3.49 7.90 -10.71
CA ASN A 20 2.43 7.27 -11.52
C ASN A 20 2.60 5.75 -11.68
N GLU A 21 3.19 5.10 -10.68
CA GLU A 21 3.40 3.65 -10.63
C GLU A 21 2.26 2.95 -9.86
N THR A 22 1.96 1.72 -10.25
CA THR A 22 0.94 0.89 -9.59
C THR A 22 1.57 -0.42 -9.14
N PHE A 23 1.32 -0.78 -7.88
CA PHE A 23 1.78 -2.04 -7.30
C PHE A 23 0.58 -2.90 -6.89
N GLU A 24 0.71 -4.21 -7.09
CA GLU A 24 -0.25 -5.20 -6.60
C GLU A 24 0.38 -6.02 -5.47
N PHE A 25 -0.35 -6.16 -4.37
CA PHE A 25 0.06 -6.96 -3.22
C PHE A 25 -1.01 -8.00 -2.92
N ARG A 26 -0.63 -9.27 -2.89
CA ARG A 26 -1.54 -10.36 -2.47
C ARG A 26 -1.43 -10.58 -0.97
N ILE A 27 -2.53 -10.37 -0.25
CA ILE A 27 -2.57 -10.44 1.22
C ILE A 27 -3.50 -11.60 1.61
N ARG A 28 -2.97 -12.60 2.31
CA ARG A 28 -3.74 -13.78 2.73
C ARG A 28 -4.42 -13.56 4.08
N PHE A 29 -3.76 -12.86 5.00
CA PHE A 29 -4.28 -12.60 6.35
C PHE A 29 -4.29 -11.10 6.66
N PRO A 30 -5.24 -10.32 6.11
CA PRO A 30 -5.28 -8.86 6.28
C PRO A 30 -5.25 -8.40 7.75
N GLN A 31 -5.83 -9.18 8.66
CA GLN A 31 -5.90 -8.88 10.09
C GLN A 31 -4.53 -8.92 10.79
N MET A 32 -3.54 -9.57 10.18
CA MET A 32 -2.17 -9.70 10.71
C MET A 32 -1.15 -8.90 9.89
N CYS A 33 -1.60 -8.08 8.94
CA CYS A 33 -0.72 -7.37 8.03
C CYS A 33 -0.76 -5.85 8.26
N LEU A 34 0.41 -5.22 8.07
CA LEU A 34 0.57 -3.78 8.00
C LEU A 34 0.92 -3.40 6.56
N ILE A 35 0.41 -2.26 6.11
CA ILE A 35 1.03 -1.54 5.00
C ILE A 35 2.05 -0.57 5.57
N TYR A 36 3.21 -0.51 4.92
CA TYR A 36 4.32 0.34 5.36
C TYR A 36 4.85 1.11 4.15
N PHE A 37 4.68 2.43 4.18
CA PHE A 37 5.26 3.33 3.19
C PHE A 37 6.54 3.91 3.75
N SER A 38 7.61 3.87 2.96
CA SER A 38 8.91 4.44 3.31
C SER A 38 9.35 5.34 2.16
N VAL A 39 9.62 6.60 2.47
CA VAL A 39 10.22 7.54 1.52
C VAL A 39 11.70 7.60 1.82
N LEU A 40 12.50 7.33 0.80
CA LEU A 40 13.95 7.33 0.86
C LEU A 40 14.48 8.49 0.02
N ASP A 41 15.50 9.17 0.53
CA ASP A 41 16.37 10.04 -0.25
C ASP A 41 17.48 9.18 -0.84
N TYR A 42 17.62 9.21 -2.16
CA TYR A 42 18.60 8.39 -2.87
C TYR A 42 19.95 9.10 -2.87
N ASP A 43 20.94 8.52 -2.19
CA ASP A 43 22.33 8.96 -2.27
C ASP A 43 23.20 7.85 -2.85
N MET A 44 23.80 8.14 -4.01
CA MET A 44 24.69 7.23 -4.72
C MET A 44 25.95 6.86 -3.89
N MET A 45 26.40 7.72 -2.97
CA MET A 45 27.64 7.53 -2.21
C MET A 45 27.40 6.95 -0.81
N SER A 46 26.40 7.44 -0.08
CA SER A 46 26.19 7.06 1.33
C SER A 46 25.10 5.99 1.54
N GLY A 47 24.32 5.70 0.50
CA GLY A 47 23.17 4.80 0.55
C GLY A 47 21.86 5.53 0.82
N ASP A 48 20.74 4.86 0.55
CA ASP A 48 19.42 5.46 0.65
C ASP A 48 19.02 5.76 2.10
N ASP A 49 18.84 7.04 2.41
CA ASP A 49 18.41 7.51 3.73
C ASP A 49 16.89 7.58 3.82
N ARG A 50 16.28 6.91 4.80
CA ARG A 50 14.84 7.08 5.03
C ARG A 50 14.58 8.49 5.57
N ILE A 51 13.74 9.26 4.90
CA ILE A 51 13.39 10.62 5.33
C ILE A 51 12.02 10.69 5.98
N ALA A 52 11.10 9.81 5.59
CA ALA A 52 9.74 9.80 6.11
C ALA A 52 9.08 8.42 5.96
N TYR A 53 8.05 8.16 6.75
CA TYR A 53 7.33 6.89 6.70
C TYR A 53 5.86 7.01 7.12
N TYR A 54 5.09 5.98 6.81
CA TYR A 54 3.75 5.75 7.33
C TYR A 54 3.50 4.26 7.53
N SER A 55 2.77 3.90 8.58
CA SER A 55 2.39 2.51 8.86
C SER A 55 0.96 2.43 9.35
N ALA A 56 0.19 1.48 8.83
CA ALA A 56 -1.14 1.18 9.31
C ALA A 56 -1.52 -0.29 9.06
N PRO A 57 -2.36 -0.89 9.92
CA PRO A 57 -3.08 -2.13 9.62
C PRO A 57 -3.78 -2.06 8.27
N VAL A 58 -3.63 -3.13 7.48
CA VAL A 58 -4.27 -3.25 6.16
C VAL A 58 -5.78 -3.10 6.26
N THR A 59 -6.37 -3.56 7.36
CA THR A 59 -7.81 -3.42 7.66
C THR A 59 -8.30 -1.99 7.83
N MET A 60 -7.42 -1.02 8.05
CA MET A 60 -7.77 0.41 8.17
C MET A 60 -7.62 1.19 6.87
N ILE A 61 -7.13 0.54 5.80
CA ILE A 61 -6.99 1.19 4.50
C ILE A 61 -8.35 1.32 3.84
N GLN A 62 -8.63 2.48 3.28
CA GLN A 62 -9.85 2.75 2.53
C GLN A 62 -9.54 2.91 1.03
N PRO A 63 -10.43 2.43 0.14
CA PRO A 63 -10.24 2.55 -1.31
C PRO A 63 -10.45 3.99 -1.82
N GLY A 64 -9.95 4.24 -3.03
CA GLY A 64 -10.02 5.50 -3.76
C GLY A 64 -8.78 6.39 -3.57
N TYR A 65 -8.90 7.64 -4.03
CA TYR A 65 -7.85 8.66 -3.89
C TYR A 65 -7.72 9.11 -2.43
N ARG A 66 -6.49 9.15 -1.92
CA ARG A 66 -6.16 9.46 -0.53
C ARG A 66 -4.82 10.18 -0.43
N HIS A 67 -4.72 11.08 0.55
CA HIS A 67 -3.44 11.57 1.05
C HIS A 67 -3.01 10.73 2.25
N ILE A 68 -1.81 10.19 2.19
CA ILE A 68 -1.13 9.55 3.31
C ILE A 68 -0.23 10.59 3.96
N TYR A 69 -0.51 10.95 5.20
CA TYR A 69 0.30 11.87 5.97
C TYR A 69 1.52 11.15 6.53
N LEU A 70 2.71 11.61 6.13
CA LEU A 70 3.95 10.97 6.53
C LEU A 70 4.44 11.50 7.88
N ARG A 71 5.21 10.67 8.58
CA ARG A 71 5.94 11.03 9.78
C ARG A 71 7.44 11.01 9.54
N ALA A 72 8.15 11.86 10.26
CA ALA A 72 9.61 11.87 10.27
C ALA A 72 10.14 10.64 11.04
N ASN A 73 11.43 10.35 10.91
CA ASN A 73 12.06 9.20 11.59
C ASN A 73 11.95 9.22 13.12
N ASN A 74 11.84 10.41 13.71
CA ASN A 74 11.65 10.62 15.14
C ASN A 74 10.18 10.58 15.58
N ASN A 75 9.27 10.21 14.67
CA ASN A 75 7.81 10.16 14.82
C ASN A 75 7.10 11.51 14.90
N ASP A 76 7.82 12.62 14.67
CA ASP A 76 7.20 13.93 14.60
C ASP A 76 6.30 14.05 13.37
N GLU A 77 5.29 14.91 13.50
CA GLU A 77 4.41 15.27 12.40
C GLU A 77 5.19 16.01 11.31
N THR A 78 4.86 15.72 10.06
CA THR A 78 5.40 16.43 8.89
C THR A 78 4.24 17.03 8.09
N HIS A 79 4.54 18.01 7.25
CA HIS A 79 3.59 18.52 6.26
C HIS A 79 3.65 17.72 4.94
N SER A 80 4.42 16.64 4.89
CA SER A 80 4.64 15.84 3.70
C SER A 80 3.55 14.78 3.56
N THR A 81 3.04 14.61 2.33
CA THR A 81 2.04 13.57 2.03
C THR A 81 2.39 12.79 0.77
N LEU A 82 1.92 11.55 0.69
CA LEU A 82 1.84 10.80 -0.57
C LEU A 82 0.40 10.82 -1.07
N PHE A 83 0.20 11.21 -2.32
CA PHE A 83 -1.08 11.06 -2.98
C PHE A 83 -1.16 9.70 -3.67
N VAL A 84 -2.13 8.89 -3.29
CA VAL A 84 -2.29 7.51 -3.77
C VAL A 84 -3.73 7.24 -4.20
N ASN A 85 -3.90 6.33 -5.15
CA ASN A 85 -5.18 5.70 -5.42
C ASN A 85 -5.11 4.24 -4.98
N ILE A 86 -6.06 3.80 -4.16
CA ILE A 86 -6.05 2.46 -3.58
C ILE A 86 -7.26 1.68 -4.11
N ASP A 87 -7.01 0.52 -4.68
CA ASP A 87 -8.04 -0.46 -5.04
C ASP A 87 -7.89 -1.71 -4.17
N ILE A 88 -9.00 -2.23 -3.65
CA ILE A 88 -9.03 -3.41 -2.78
C ILE A 88 -9.98 -4.42 -3.41
N ARG A 89 -9.45 -5.58 -3.79
CA ARG A 89 -10.20 -6.66 -4.42
C ARG A 89 -10.18 -7.89 -3.54
N ASN A 90 -11.35 -8.45 -3.27
CA ASN A 90 -11.46 -9.76 -2.64
C ASN A 90 -11.40 -10.83 -3.73
N ASP A 91 -10.44 -11.75 -3.62
CA ASP A 91 -10.42 -12.94 -4.46
C ASP A 91 -11.46 -13.93 -3.93
N ASN A 92 -12.62 -13.91 -4.56
CA ASN A 92 -13.76 -14.76 -4.20
C ASN A 92 -13.76 -16.10 -4.95
N SER A 93 -12.63 -16.55 -5.51
CA SER A 93 -12.53 -17.81 -6.27
C SER A 93 -12.98 -19.07 -5.53
N VAL A 94 -13.23 -18.99 -4.21
CA VAL A 94 -13.79 -20.08 -3.39
C VAL A 94 -15.34 -20.14 -3.44
N ASN A 95 -16.03 -19.05 -3.79
CA ASN A 95 -17.49 -19.02 -3.81
C ASN A 95 -18.10 -19.61 -5.10
N ASP A 96 -17.35 -19.59 -6.21
CA ASP A 96 -17.83 -20.09 -7.51
C ASP A 96 -17.93 -21.64 -7.57
N ILE A 97 -17.32 -22.34 -6.61
CA ILE A 97 -17.32 -23.81 -6.56
C ILE A 97 -18.59 -24.34 -5.86
N ASN A 98 -19.25 -23.53 -5.04
CA ASN A 98 -20.41 -23.96 -4.24
C ASN A 98 -21.76 -23.75 -4.92
N ASP A 99 -21.81 -23.03 -6.05
CA ASP A 99 -23.09 -22.66 -6.70
C ASP A 99 -23.60 -23.70 -7.72
N HIS A 100 -22.89 -24.82 -7.90
CA HIS A 100 -23.31 -25.91 -8.81
C HIS A 100 -23.96 -27.13 -8.11
N HIS A 101 -24.26 -27.06 -6.81
CA HIS A 101 -24.85 -28.19 -6.09
C HIS A 101 -25.97 -27.85 -5.08
N ILE A 102 -26.82 -26.86 -5.37
CA ILE A 102 -28.07 -26.69 -4.61
C ILE A 102 -29.25 -26.49 -5.57
N ASP A 103 -29.51 -27.50 -6.39
CA ASP A 103 -30.87 -27.77 -6.87
C ASP A 103 -31.61 -28.54 -5.76
N ARG A 104 -31.92 -27.84 -4.66
CA ARG A 104 -32.78 -28.39 -3.60
C ARG A 104 -34.21 -27.98 -3.87
N THR A 105 -34.92 -28.92 -4.48
CA THR A 105 -36.36 -29.18 -4.42
C THR A 105 -37.14 -28.21 -3.53
N ARG A 106 -38.00 -27.42 -4.18
CA ARG A 106 -39.14 -26.74 -3.56
C ARG A 106 -39.95 -27.71 -2.70
N LEU A 107 -40.15 -27.35 -1.43
CA LEU A 107 -41.39 -27.57 -0.70
C LEU A 107 -41.93 -26.21 -0.31
#